data_AF-A0A8T3WGR6-F1
#
_entry.id   AF-A0A8T3WGR6-F1
#
_cell.length_a   1.000
_cell.length_b   1.000
_cell.length_c   1.000
_cell.angle_alpha   90.00
_cell.angle_beta   90.00
_cell.angle_gamma   90.00
#
_symmetry.space_group_name_H-M   'P 1'
#
loop_
_entity.id
_entity.type
_entity.pdbx_description
1 polymer ?
#
loop_
_entity_poly.entity_id
_entity_poly.type
_entity_poly.pdbx_seq_one_letter_code
_entity_poly.pdbx_strand_id
1 'polypeptide(L)'
;MGKKLSQADYDKIKRNIVKKLYASKAFVKGHLLYERLTSGIPSHLSGFVDDVLHELMKEEIVLLYGRTKHGDAYQLNVKKLKQIEDLIFNYSKEHK
;
A
#
# COMPACT_ATOMS: atom_id res chain seq x y z
N MET A 1 -17.88 8.50 16.59
CA MET A 1 -17.58 9.50 15.54
C MET A 1 -16.54 8.90 14.60
N GLY A 2 -16.96 8.36 13.46
CA GLY A 2 -16.03 7.84 12.47
C GLY A 2 -15.24 9.00 11.88
N LYS A 3 -13.93 9.07 12.17
CA LYS A 3 -13.07 10.07 11.55
C LYS A 3 -13.11 9.81 10.04
N LYS A 4 -13.58 10.77 9.25
CA LYS A 4 -13.49 10.69 7.78
C LYS A 4 -12.04 10.94 7.38
N LEU A 5 -11.43 9.98 6.70
CA LEU A 5 -10.12 10.15 6.09
C LEU A 5 -10.26 11.11 4.90
N SER A 6 -9.44 12.15 4.84
CA SER A 6 -9.41 13.05 3.68
C SER A 6 -8.81 12.31 2.48
N GLN A 7 -9.24 12.67 1.25
CA GLN A 7 -8.70 12.09 0.02
C GLN A 7 -7.17 12.24 -0.06
N ALA A 8 -6.63 13.35 0.44
CA ALA A 8 -5.18 13.60 0.47
C ALA A 8 -4.43 12.66 1.43
N ASP A 9 -5.04 12.32 2.57
CA ASP A 9 -4.43 11.40 3.53
C ASP A 9 -4.58 9.94 3.08
N TYR A 10 -5.70 9.61 2.44
CA TYR A 10 -5.89 8.34 1.74
C TYR A 10 -4.79 8.12 0.70
N ASP A 11 -4.55 9.10 -0.18
CA ASP A 11 -3.52 8.99 -1.22
C ASP A 11 -2.12 8.83 -0.63
N LYS A 12 -1.80 9.59 0.45
CA LYS A 12 -0.53 9.44 1.17
C LYS A 12 -0.34 8.02 1.72
N ILE A 13 -1.35 7.45 2.38
CA ILE A 13 -1.27 6.09 2.92
C ILE A 13 -1.13 5.08 1.77
N LYS A 14 -2.01 5.15 0.77
CA LYS A 14 -2.02 4.28 -0.41
C LYS A 14 -0.64 4.27 -1.08
N ARG A 15 -0.10 5.45 -1.35
CA ARG A 15 1.21 5.63 -2.00
C ARG A 15 2.34 5.11 -1.12
N ASN A 16 2.30 5.32 0.20
CA ASN A 16 3.33 4.83 1.10
C ASN A 16 3.37 3.29 1.15
N ILE A 17 2.21 2.64 1.27
CA ILE A 17 2.08 1.17 1.22
C ILE A 17 2.69 0.63 -0.08
N VAL A 18 2.20 1.14 -1.21
CA VAL A 18 2.59 0.68 -2.54
C VAL A 18 4.07 0.94 -2.82
N LYS A 19 4.57 2.14 -2.48
CA LYS A 19 5.98 2.50 -2.63
C LYS A 19 6.90 1.63 -1.78
N LYS A 20 6.50 1.30 -0.53
CA LYS A 20 7.29 0.39 0.33
C LYS A 20 7.38 -1.00 -0.25
N LEU A 21 6.24 -1.57 -0.67
CA LEU A 21 6.24 -2.88 -1.30
C LEU A 21 7.10 -2.88 -2.57
N TYR A 22 6.98 -1.86 -3.41
CA TYR A 22 7.78 -1.74 -4.64
C TYR A 22 9.28 -1.60 -4.36
N ALA A 23 9.67 -0.70 -3.43
CA ALA A 23 11.07 -0.46 -3.07
C ALA A 23 11.74 -1.69 -2.46
N SER A 24 11.01 -2.50 -1.68
CA SER A 24 11.50 -3.77 -1.16
C SER A 24 11.39 -4.93 -2.16
N LYS A 25 10.97 -4.68 -3.39
CA LYS A 25 10.71 -5.72 -4.40
C LYS A 25 9.79 -6.82 -3.86
N ALA A 26 8.80 -6.42 -3.05
CA ALA A 26 7.79 -7.29 -2.47
C ALA A 26 6.75 -7.68 -3.53
N PHE A 27 7.22 -8.31 -4.59
CA PHE A 27 6.49 -8.90 -5.68
C PHE A 27 7.28 -10.11 -6.18
N VAL A 28 6.59 -11.13 -6.73
CA VAL A 28 7.16 -12.39 -7.27
C VAL A 28 7.80 -13.30 -6.21
N LYS A 29 8.84 -12.85 -5.51
CA LYS A 29 9.53 -13.62 -4.44
C LYS A 29 9.61 -12.88 -3.09
N GLY A 30 9.34 -11.58 -3.08
CA GLY A 30 9.38 -10.76 -1.87
C GLY A 30 8.00 -10.57 -1.24
N HIS A 31 7.97 -10.38 0.07
CA HIS A 31 6.79 -9.97 0.82
C HIS A 31 7.19 -9.04 1.96
N LEU A 32 6.22 -8.32 2.52
CA LEU A 32 6.43 -7.39 3.62
C LEU A 32 5.35 -7.58 4.68
N LEU A 33 5.75 -7.62 5.93
CA LEU A 33 4.83 -7.74 7.06
C LEU A 33 4.06 -6.43 7.27
N TYR A 34 2.83 -6.53 7.78
CA TYR A 34 1.99 -5.38 8.14
C TYR A 34 2.74 -4.32 8.96
N GLU A 35 3.47 -4.74 10.00
CA GLU A 35 4.26 -3.84 10.86
C GLU A 35 5.27 -3.00 10.08
N ARG A 36 5.87 -3.58 9.04
CA ARG A 36 6.81 -2.85 8.17
C ARG A 36 6.08 -1.94 7.19
N LEU A 37 4.84 -2.23 6.82
CA LEU A 37 4.01 -1.35 6.00
C LEU A 37 3.55 -0.12 6.78
N THR A 38 3.12 -0.31 8.03
CA THR A 38 2.65 0.78 8.91
C THR A 38 3.79 1.63 9.46
N SER A 39 5.01 1.08 9.54
CA SER A 39 6.20 1.82 9.99
C SER A 39 6.38 3.13 9.21
N GLY A 40 6.56 4.25 9.92
CA GLY A 40 6.73 5.58 9.30
C GLY A 40 5.43 6.27 8.85
N ILE A 41 4.25 5.68 9.08
CA ILE A 41 2.98 6.39 8.99
C ILE A 41 2.75 7.15 10.30
N PRO A 42 2.31 8.43 10.26
CA PRO A 42 1.98 9.18 11.47
C PRO A 42 0.95 8.45 12.32
N SER A 43 1.09 8.47 13.65
CA SER A 43 0.18 7.75 14.55
C SER A 43 -1.29 8.14 14.37
N HIS A 44 -1.57 9.39 14.01
CA HIS A 44 -2.93 9.85 13.74
C HIS A 44 -3.57 9.24 12.47
N LEU A 45 -2.74 8.73 11.55
CA LEU A 45 -3.14 8.07 10.31
C LEU A 45 -3.05 6.53 10.39
N SER A 46 -2.34 5.99 11.37
CA SER A 46 -2.13 4.54 11.53
C SER A 46 -3.43 3.74 11.59
N GLY A 47 -4.48 4.29 12.21
CA GLY A 47 -5.78 3.62 12.33
C GLY A 47 -6.53 3.45 11.01
N PHE A 48 -6.11 4.15 9.95
CA PHE A 48 -6.71 4.03 8.61
C PHE A 48 -5.93 3.13 7.67
N VAL A 49 -4.73 2.71 8.07
CA VAL A 49 -3.85 1.91 7.19
C VAL A 49 -4.48 0.57 6.86
N ASP A 50 -5.15 -0.04 7.83
CA ASP A 50 -5.91 -1.28 7.63
C ASP A 50 -7.01 -1.11 6.57
N ASP A 51 -7.80 -0.04 6.69
CA ASP A 51 -8.92 0.26 5.79
C ASP A 51 -8.42 0.48 4.35
N VAL A 52 -7.36 1.30 4.18
CA VAL A 52 -6.73 1.53 2.87
C VAL A 52 -6.10 0.27 2.31
N LEU A 53 -5.46 -0.55 3.16
CA LEU A 53 -4.87 -1.82 2.75
C LEU A 53 -5.95 -2.80 2.27
N HIS A 54 -7.09 -2.87 2.95
CA HIS A 54 -8.22 -3.68 2.54
C HIS A 54 -8.80 -3.22 1.20
N GLU A 55 -8.96 -1.92 0.99
CA GLU A 55 -9.40 -1.37 -0.32
C GLU A 55 -8.41 -1.74 -1.42
N LEU A 56 -7.10 -1.59 -1.19
CA LEU A 56 -6.05 -2.01 -2.13
C LEU A 56 -6.08 -3.51 -2.45
N MET A 57 -6.49 -4.34 -1.49
CA MET A 57 -6.69 -5.77 -1.71
C MET A 57 -7.93 -6.06 -2.54
N LYS A 58 -9.03 -5.32 -2.33
CA LYS A 58 -10.23 -5.42 -3.19
C LYS A 58 -9.95 -4.99 -4.63
N GLU A 59 -9.13 -3.94 -4.80
CA GLU A 59 -8.64 -3.52 -6.12
C GLU A 59 -7.61 -4.49 -6.75
N GLU A 60 -7.25 -5.57 -6.03
CA GLU A 60 -6.18 -6.53 -6.36
C GLU A 60 -4.83 -5.86 -6.66
N ILE A 61 -4.56 -4.69 -6.07
CA ILE A 61 -3.26 -4.02 -6.16
C ILE A 61 -2.28 -4.67 -5.19
N VAL A 62 -2.75 -4.96 -3.98
CA VAL A 62 -2.03 -5.67 -2.93
C VAL A 62 -2.64 -7.06 -2.76
N LEU A 63 -1.78 -8.05 -2.55
CA LEU A 63 -2.19 -9.42 -2.29
C LEU A 63 -1.64 -9.85 -0.93
N LEU A 64 -2.44 -10.63 -0.20
CA LEU A 64 -1.94 -11.37 0.95
C LEU A 64 -1.03 -12.49 0.43
N TYR A 65 0.26 -12.42 0.74
CA TYR A 65 1.23 -13.46 0.43
C TYR A 65 1.03 -14.69 1.32
N GLY A 66 0.78 -14.45 2.61
CA GLY A 66 0.50 -15.50 3.58
C GLY A 66 0.49 -15.00 5.01
N ARG A 67 -0.04 -15.81 5.91
CA ARG A 67 -0.01 -15.55 7.36
C ARG A 67 1.24 -16.19 7.95
N THR A 68 2.13 -15.37 8.49
CA THR A 68 3.35 -15.86 9.15
C THR A 68 3.14 -15.88 10.67
N LYS A 69 4.04 -16.55 11.41
CA LYS A 69 4.07 -16.47 12.88
C LYS A 69 4.29 -15.04 13.41
N HIS A 70 4.76 -14.14 12.56
CA HIS A 70 5.03 -12.74 12.84
C HIS A 70 3.94 -11.80 12.30
N GLY A 71 2.82 -12.34 11.81
CA GLY A 71 1.71 -11.59 11.25
C GLY A 71 1.54 -11.76 9.74
N ASP A 72 0.60 -10.98 9.19
CA ASP A 72 0.22 -11.03 7.79
C ASP A 72 1.31 -10.41 6.90
N ALA A 73 1.68 -11.16 5.86
CA ALA A 73 2.64 -10.76 4.84
C ALA A 73 1.90 -10.37 3.55
N TYR A 74 2.28 -9.24 2.98
CA TYR A 74 1.66 -8.66 1.79
C TYR A 74 2.69 -8.49 0.67
N GLN A 75 2.20 -8.54 -0.57
CA GLN A 75 2.98 -8.31 -1.77
C GLN A 75 2.15 -7.49 -2.78
N LEU A 76 2.82 -6.87 -3.76
CA LEU A 76 2.13 -6.27 -4.89
C LEU A 76 1.68 -7.33 -5.89
N ASN A 77 0.55 -7.09 -6.52
CA ASN A 77 0.10 -7.91 -7.64
C ASN A 77 0.95 -7.63 -8.88
N VAL A 78 1.80 -8.60 -9.24
CA VAL A 78 2.66 -8.50 -10.43
C VAL A 78 1.86 -8.30 -11.73
N LYS A 79 0.61 -8.80 -11.81
CA LYS A 79 -0.24 -8.60 -12.99
C LYS A 79 -0.64 -7.13 -13.17
N LYS A 80 -0.69 -6.36 -12.08
CA LYS A 80 -1.02 -4.93 -12.07
C LYS A 80 0.21 -4.05 -11.83
N LEU A 81 1.43 -4.59 -11.95
CA LEU A 81 2.66 -3.85 -11.64
C LEU A 81 2.78 -2.56 -12.47
N LYS A 82 2.41 -2.58 -13.75
CA LYS A 82 2.42 -1.40 -14.62
C LYS A 82 1.47 -0.30 -14.13
N GLN A 83 0.30 -0.67 -13.63
CA GLN A 83 -0.69 0.26 -13.06
C GLN A 83 -0.18 0.83 -11.71
N ILE A 84 0.47 -0.01 -10.91
CA ILE A 84 1.14 0.40 -9.68
C ILE A 84 2.28 1.39 -9.97
N GLU A 85 3.09 1.12 -10.98
CA GLU A 85 4.16 2.01 -11.42
C GLU A 85 3.59 3.35 -11.88
N ASP A 86 2.46 3.35 -12.60
CA ASP A 86 1.78 4.59 -12.97
C ASP A 86 1.36 5.41 -11.72
N LEU A 87 0.79 4.75 -10.71
CA LEU A 87 0.43 5.41 -9.44
C LEU A 87 1.64 5.98 -8.68
N ILE A 88 2.82 5.35 -8.77
CA ILE A 88 4.04 5.81 -8.10
C ILE A 88 4.70 6.93 -8.89
N PHE A 89 4.85 6.76 -10.21
CA PHE A 89 5.75 7.52 -11.07
C PHE A 89 5.05 8.52 -11.99
N ASN A 90 3.76 8.34 -12.33
CA ASN A 90 3.11 9.12 -13.37
C ASN A 90 2.47 10.44 -12.88
N TYR A 91 2.95 10.99 -11.77
CA TYR A 91 2.52 12.29 -11.27
C TYR A 91 3.19 13.48 -12.00
N SER A 92 3.37 13.39 -13.32
CA SER A 92 4.12 14.41 -14.07
C SER A 92 3.60 14.71 -15.49
N LYS A 93 2.40 14.24 -15.87
CA LYS A 93 1.85 14.49 -17.23
C LYS A 93 0.49 15.21 -17.31
N GLU A 94 -0.11 15.65 -16.21
CA GLU A 94 -1.37 16.42 -16.27
C GLU A 94 -1.20 17.93 -16.02
N HIS A 95 0.03 18.45 -15.98
CA HIS A 95 0.29 19.89 -15.97
C HIS A 95 1.36 20.28 -17.01
N LYS A 96 1.10 20.01 -18.29
CA LYS A 96 1.83 20.64 -19.38
C LYS A 96 0.90 21.02 -20.52
#